data_AF-A0A2Z2MRK5-F1
#
_entry.id   AF-A0A2Z2MRK5-F1
#
_cell.length_a   1.000
_cell.length_b   1.000
_cell.length_c   1.000
_cell.angle_alpha   90.00
_cell.angle_beta   90.00
_cell.angle_gamma   90.00
#
_symmetry.space_group_name_H-M   'P 1'
#
loop_
_entity.id
_entity.type
_entity.pdbx_description
1 polymer ?
#
loop_
_entity_poly.entity_id
_entity_poly.type
_entity_poly.pdbx_seq_one_letter_code
_entity_poly.pdbx_strand_id
1 'polypeptide(L)'
;MEVQCPTCSARFKVPDTVSVVTCPYCGTTFHLETGEEAGEHFFFPPMRKDAGGVLLKFLSRQYGAPADITGAKVTKKELHWVPVYFFYLHGKSRRWSTIEEVRFVGIPAGSPFQGLLKDYPFPIRGKRFFDEAVVRKGRYYEPEMSREEAEAMARKLMESALLSEASQEDKSLGDFEIEVKYQGLVHYPLWEVHYEYGGEGFAGYVDGTDGRVVQAEYPLMSGARKKASLLGAGVLGAGLVFGIAAAGIYGSAWGLIGGLVSAGAGAFGIFRKGAVKRRKVSEVMRLNKGNLYFKPM
;
A
#
# COMPACT_ATOMS: atom_id res chain seq x y z
N MET A 1 29.76 -6.54 6.65
CA MET A 1 30.84 -7.07 7.51
C MET A 1 30.85 -8.60 7.56
N GLU A 2 31.95 -9.22 7.98
CA GLU A 2 32.03 -10.66 8.26
C GLU A 2 31.75 -10.90 9.75
N VAL A 3 30.90 -11.89 10.05
CA VAL A 3 30.44 -12.19 11.41
C VAL A 3 30.57 -13.67 11.70
N GLN A 4 30.85 -14.02 12.95
CA GLN A 4 30.97 -15.40 13.41
C GLN A 4 29.79 -15.76 14.30
N CYS A 5 29.12 -16.88 14.00
CA CYS A 5 28.00 -17.36 14.81
C CYS A 5 28.49 -17.83 16.19
N PRO A 6 27.87 -17.38 17.30
CA PRO A 6 28.26 -17.79 18.66
C PRO A 6 27.97 -19.27 18.94
N THR A 7 26.97 -19.86 18.26
CA THR A 7 26.56 -21.25 18.49
C THR A 7 27.34 -22.26 17.65
N CYS A 8 27.42 -22.07 16.33
CA CYS A 8 28.06 -23.04 15.42
C CYS A 8 29.43 -22.62 14.90
N SER A 9 29.93 -21.43 15.28
CA SER A 9 31.21 -20.87 14.82
C SER A 9 31.34 -20.63 13.32
N ALA A 10 30.28 -20.79 12.53
CA ALA A 10 30.32 -20.51 11.10
C ALA A 10 30.49 -19.00 10.83
N ARG A 11 31.27 -18.67 9.79
CA ARG A 11 31.51 -17.30 9.34
C ARG A 11 30.70 -16.99 8.09
N PHE A 12 30.06 -15.83 8.06
CA PHE A 12 29.23 -15.38 6.95
C PHE A 12 29.20 -13.85 6.87
N LYS A 13 28.76 -13.30 5.74
CA LYS A 13 28.71 -11.85 5.52
C LYS A 13 27.31 -11.31 5.73
N VAL A 14 27.22 -10.16 6.38
CA VAL A 14 25.96 -9.47 6.68
C VAL A 14 26.04 -7.98 6.35
N PRO A 15 24.88 -7.35 6.15
CA PRO A 15 24.62 -5.93 6.29
C PRO A 15 25.59 -5.17 7.18
N ASP A 16 26.15 -4.02 6.82
CA ASP A 16 26.69 -3.11 7.87
C ASP A 16 25.55 -2.37 8.61
N THR A 17 24.31 -2.50 8.12
CA THR A 17 23.11 -1.80 8.58
C THR A 17 22.20 -2.66 9.46
N VAL A 18 22.61 -3.87 9.83
CA VAL A 18 21.79 -4.81 10.62
C VAL A 18 22.41 -4.98 12.00
N SER A 19 21.59 -5.04 13.05
CA SER A 19 22.01 -5.36 14.42
C SER A 19 21.68 -6.79 14.84
N VAL A 20 20.70 -7.42 14.19
CA VAL A 20 20.27 -8.80 14.45
C VAL A 20 20.47 -9.65 13.20
N VAL A 21 21.10 -10.81 13.37
CA VAL A 21 21.42 -11.71 12.25
C VAL A 21 21.02 -13.13 12.59
N THR A 22 20.54 -13.86 11.59
CA THR A 22 20.23 -15.29 11.69
C THR A 22 21.28 -16.06 10.93
N CYS A 23 21.94 -17.00 11.61
CA CYS A 23 22.98 -17.83 11.01
C CYS A 23 22.38 -18.71 9.90
N PRO A 24 22.90 -18.67 8.65
CA PRO A 24 22.39 -19.49 7.56
C PRO A 24 22.68 -20.99 7.72
N TYR A 25 23.59 -21.36 8.63
CA TYR A 25 24.03 -22.75 8.82
C TYR A 25 23.25 -23.47 9.92
N CYS A 26 23.11 -22.87 11.10
CA CYS A 26 22.44 -23.50 12.25
C CYS A 26 21.10 -22.86 12.63
N GLY A 27 20.74 -21.71 12.04
CA GLY A 27 19.47 -21.03 12.32
C GLY A 27 19.43 -20.18 13.59
N THR A 28 20.50 -20.12 14.38
CA THR A 28 20.57 -19.25 15.57
C THR A 28 20.45 -17.79 15.17
N THR A 29 19.55 -17.05 15.82
CA THR A 29 19.47 -15.59 15.69
C THR A 29 20.15 -14.92 16.87
N PHE A 30 21.03 -13.95 16.62
CA PHE A 30 21.77 -13.26 17.67
C PHE A 30 22.00 -11.79 17.34
N HIS A 31 22.18 -10.99 18.39
CA HIS A 31 22.60 -9.60 18.29
C HIS A 31 24.10 -9.52 17.96
N LEU A 32 24.46 -8.67 17.01
CA LEU A 32 25.85 -8.53 16.54
C LEU A 32 26.78 -7.90 17.56
N GLU A 33 26.25 -7.01 18.40
CA GLU A 33 27.05 -6.32 19.43
C GLU A 33 27.22 -7.17 20.69
N THR A 34 26.15 -7.84 21.15
CA THR A 34 26.15 -8.56 22.44
C THR A 34 26.41 -10.07 22.28
N GLY A 35 26.18 -10.64 21.09
CA GLY A 35 26.24 -12.08 20.86
C GLY A 35 25.11 -12.88 21.51
N GLU A 36 24.16 -12.20 22.17
CA GLU A 36 23.02 -12.81 22.84
C GLU A 36 21.99 -13.30 21.81
N GLU A 37 21.30 -14.38 22.14
CA GLU A 37 20.21 -14.89 21.31
C GLU A 37 19.11 -13.84 21.20
N ALA A 38 18.92 -13.34 19.99
CA ALA A 38 17.73 -12.59 19.63
C ALA A 38 16.66 -13.63 19.32
N GLY A 39 15.41 -13.41 19.74
CA GLY A 39 14.29 -14.33 19.49
C GLY A 39 14.09 -14.67 18.01
N GLU A 40 13.04 -15.45 17.71
CA GLU A 40 12.80 -15.92 16.35
C GLU A 40 12.78 -14.78 15.31
N HIS A 41 13.67 -14.85 14.32
CA HIS A 41 13.85 -13.84 13.29
C HIS A 41 13.91 -14.49 11.90
N PHE A 42 13.08 -14.01 10.98
CA PHE A 42 12.91 -14.62 9.66
C PHE A 42 12.94 -13.59 8.53
N PHE A 43 13.11 -14.11 7.31
CA PHE A 43 13.04 -13.32 6.09
C PHE A 43 12.05 -13.97 5.11
N PHE A 44 11.42 -13.14 4.29
CA PHE A 44 10.76 -13.64 3.07
C PHE A 44 11.67 -13.43 1.87
N PRO A 45 11.85 -14.45 1.00
CA PRO A 45 12.62 -14.28 -0.21
C PRO A 45 11.91 -13.28 -1.14
N PRO A 46 12.63 -12.31 -1.72
CA PRO A 46 12.05 -11.40 -2.68
C PRO A 46 11.71 -12.17 -3.96
N MET A 47 10.67 -11.72 -4.64
CA MET A 47 10.24 -12.24 -5.91
C MET A 47 11.35 -12.08 -6.95
N ARG A 48 11.38 -12.99 -7.92
CA ARG A 48 12.31 -12.88 -9.07
C ARG A 48 11.86 -11.88 -10.14
N LYS A 49 10.58 -11.49 -10.13
CA LYS A 49 9.99 -10.57 -11.10
C LYS A 49 10.47 -9.14 -10.86
N ASP A 50 10.52 -8.33 -11.92
CA ASP A 50 10.82 -6.90 -11.80
C ASP A 50 9.64 -6.15 -11.17
N ALA A 51 9.87 -5.50 -10.02
CA ALA A 51 8.84 -4.77 -9.28
C ALA A 51 8.22 -3.63 -10.10
N GLY A 52 9.01 -2.94 -10.94
CA GLY A 52 8.50 -1.87 -11.80
C GLY A 52 7.56 -2.39 -12.88
N GLY A 53 7.95 -3.47 -13.56
CA GLY A 53 7.09 -4.14 -14.54
C GLY A 53 5.80 -4.67 -13.92
N VAL A 54 5.86 -5.25 -12.72
CA VAL A 54 4.68 -5.70 -11.97
C VAL A 54 3.74 -4.52 -11.66
N LEU A 55 4.30 -3.44 -11.11
CA LEU A 55 3.55 -2.22 -10.79
C LEU A 55 2.85 -1.64 -12.02
N LEU A 56 3.58 -1.37 -13.10
CA LEU A 56 3.02 -0.74 -14.30
C LEU A 56 1.98 -1.63 -14.97
N LYS A 57 2.17 -2.96 -14.94
CA LYS A 57 1.18 -3.92 -15.43
C LYS A 57 -0.11 -3.89 -14.59
N PHE A 58 -0.01 -3.83 -13.27
CA PHE A 58 -1.17 -3.65 -12.40
C PHE A 58 -1.90 -2.34 -12.69
N LEU A 59 -1.16 -1.24 -12.84
CA LEU A 59 -1.70 0.09 -13.13
C LEU A 59 -2.42 0.16 -14.48
N SER A 60 -1.92 -0.52 -15.51
CA SER A 60 -2.56 -0.58 -16.84
C SER A 60 -4.00 -1.15 -16.83
N ARG A 61 -4.35 -1.91 -15.79
CA ARG A 61 -5.67 -2.52 -15.62
C ARG A 61 -6.62 -1.66 -14.77
N GLN A 62 -6.14 -0.54 -14.25
CA GLN A 62 -6.93 0.32 -13.38
C GLN A 62 -7.84 1.23 -14.19
N TYR A 63 -9.03 1.50 -13.63
CA TYR A 63 -10.01 2.35 -14.30
C TYR A 63 -9.46 3.77 -14.53
N GLY A 64 -9.39 4.17 -15.80
CA GLY A 64 -8.94 5.50 -16.20
C GLY A 64 -7.42 5.67 -16.21
N ALA A 65 -6.66 4.59 -16.11
CA ALA A 65 -5.24 4.61 -16.39
C ALA A 65 -4.97 4.82 -17.89
N PRO A 66 -3.87 5.49 -18.27
CA PRO A 66 -3.44 5.55 -19.66
C PRO A 66 -3.16 4.15 -20.22
N ALA A 67 -3.53 3.91 -21.47
CA ALA A 67 -3.36 2.60 -22.12
C ALA A 67 -1.88 2.21 -22.29
N ASP A 68 -1.00 3.21 -22.40
CA ASP A 68 0.44 3.14 -22.60
C ASP A 68 1.25 3.32 -21.30
N ILE A 69 0.60 3.29 -20.13
CA ILE A 69 1.29 3.42 -18.83
C ILE A 69 2.36 2.35 -18.59
N THR A 70 2.29 1.21 -19.27
CA THR A 70 3.33 0.17 -19.23
C THR A 70 4.66 0.63 -19.81
N GLY A 71 4.65 1.65 -20.68
CA GLY A 71 5.85 2.28 -21.23
C GLY A 71 6.43 3.41 -20.36
N ALA A 72 5.89 3.65 -19.17
CA ALA A 72 6.38 4.68 -18.27
C ALA A 72 7.86 4.45 -17.88
N LYS A 73 8.62 5.52 -17.74
CA LYS A 73 10.04 5.44 -17.39
C LYS A 73 10.18 5.22 -15.88
N VAL A 74 10.64 4.04 -15.47
CA VAL A 74 10.98 3.78 -14.06
C VAL A 74 12.24 4.55 -13.69
N THR A 75 12.15 5.45 -12.72
CA THR A 75 13.23 6.36 -12.29
C THR A 75 13.95 5.87 -11.05
N LYS A 76 13.27 5.15 -10.15
CA LYS A 76 13.84 4.58 -8.92
C LYS A 76 13.25 3.19 -8.64
N LYS A 77 14.09 2.27 -8.19
CA LYS A 77 13.69 0.98 -7.58
C LYS A 77 14.54 0.75 -6.35
N GLU A 78 13.92 0.77 -5.18
CA GLU A 78 14.60 0.53 -3.91
C GLU A 78 13.86 -0.56 -3.12
N LEU A 79 14.61 -1.53 -2.60
CA LEU A 79 14.07 -2.59 -1.75
C LEU A 79 14.22 -2.17 -0.30
N HIS A 80 13.15 -2.24 0.47
CA HIS A 80 13.06 -1.90 1.88
C HIS A 80 12.72 -3.14 2.69
N TRP A 81 13.53 -3.46 3.69
CA TRP A 81 13.32 -4.58 4.59
C TRP A 81 12.66 -4.09 5.87
N VAL A 82 11.33 -4.16 5.90
CA VAL A 82 10.51 -3.58 6.96
C VAL A 82 10.32 -4.60 8.10
N PRO A 83 10.66 -4.28 9.35
CA PRO A 83 10.46 -5.18 10.48
C PRO A 83 8.97 -5.32 10.79
N VAL A 84 8.48 -6.55 10.89
CA VAL A 84 7.08 -6.89 11.19
C VAL A 84 7.04 -8.01 12.21
N TYR A 85 6.40 -7.79 13.35
CA TYR A 85 6.15 -8.86 14.33
C TYR A 85 4.92 -9.66 13.92
N PHE A 86 5.04 -10.97 13.88
CA PHE A 86 3.92 -11.86 13.58
C PHE A 86 3.36 -12.50 14.85
N PHE A 87 2.04 -12.54 14.95
CA PHE A 87 1.33 -13.18 16.05
C PHE A 87 0.23 -14.10 15.50
N TYR A 88 0.09 -15.26 16.13
CA TYR A 88 -1.11 -16.06 16.06
C TYR A 88 -2.01 -15.70 17.25
N LEU A 89 -3.27 -15.41 16.96
CA LEU A 89 -4.26 -14.99 17.92
C LEU A 89 -5.45 -15.95 17.84
N HIS A 90 -5.88 -16.45 18.99
CA HIS A 90 -7.10 -17.25 19.11
C HIS A 90 -7.96 -16.67 20.23
N GLY A 91 -9.09 -16.10 19.83
CA GLY A 91 -10.07 -15.50 20.73
C GLY A 91 -11.33 -16.35 20.81
N LYS A 92 -11.88 -16.54 22.01
CA LYS A 92 -13.17 -17.21 22.21
C LYS A 92 -13.98 -16.54 23.31
N SER A 93 -15.30 -16.43 23.13
CA SER A 93 -16.20 -16.03 24.21
C SER A 93 -16.38 -17.20 25.19
N ARG A 94 -16.40 -16.90 26.49
CA ARG A 94 -16.76 -17.89 27.53
C ARG A 94 -18.26 -18.10 27.61
N ARG A 95 -19.05 -17.12 27.18
CA ARG A 95 -20.51 -17.15 27.25
C ARG A 95 -21.13 -17.80 26.03
N TRP A 96 -20.55 -17.58 24.85
CA TRP A 96 -21.10 -18.04 23.57
C TRP A 96 -20.05 -18.85 22.81
N SER A 97 -20.24 -20.16 22.73
CA SER A 97 -19.34 -21.06 21.97
C SER A 97 -19.31 -20.80 20.47
N THR A 98 -20.28 -20.05 19.95
CA THR A 98 -20.38 -19.63 18.54
C THR A 98 -19.45 -18.46 18.22
N ILE A 99 -19.02 -17.70 19.23
CA ILE A 99 -18.15 -16.53 19.04
C ILE A 99 -16.70 -16.97 19.27
N GLU A 100 -16.03 -17.31 18.18
CA GLU A 100 -14.65 -17.74 18.13
C GLU A 100 -13.96 -17.13 16.91
N GLU A 101 -12.76 -16.59 17.11
CA GLU A 101 -11.98 -15.93 16.06
C GLU A 101 -10.53 -16.39 16.09
N VAL A 102 -10.00 -16.65 14.90
CA VAL A 102 -8.59 -16.99 14.70
C VAL A 102 -8.00 -16.03 13.69
N ARG A 103 -6.92 -15.34 14.09
CA ARG A 103 -6.25 -14.35 13.27
C ARG A 103 -4.75 -14.57 13.29
N PHE A 104 -4.12 -14.40 12.14
CA PHE A 104 -2.69 -14.20 12.04
C PHE A 104 -2.47 -12.75 11.68
N VAL A 105 -1.75 -12.02 12.52
CA VAL A 105 -1.53 -10.58 12.33
C VAL A 105 -0.05 -10.29 12.21
N GLY A 106 0.29 -9.42 11.26
CA GLY A 106 1.61 -8.81 11.16
C GLY A 106 1.51 -7.36 11.61
N ILE A 107 2.31 -6.99 12.62
CA ILE A 107 2.38 -5.63 13.17
C ILE A 107 3.69 -4.99 12.72
N PRO A 108 3.66 -4.01 11.80
CA PRO A 108 4.87 -3.31 11.38
C PRO A 108 5.49 -2.56 12.56
N ALA A 109 6.76 -2.86 12.83
CA ALA A 109 7.46 -2.51 14.06
C ALA A 109 8.41 -1.32 13.91
N GLY A 110 8.48 -0.70 12.74
CA GLY A 110 9.35 0.45 12.44
C GLY A 110 9.36 0.76 10.95
N SER A 111 10.18 1.74 10.55
CA SER A 111 10.31 2.29 9.19
C SER A 111 9.28 3.37 8.80
N PRO A 112 9.60 4.23 7.81
CA PRO A 112 8.66 5.19 7.23
C PRO A 112 7.39 4.57 6.62
N PHE A 113 7.36 3.25 6.40
CA PHE A 113 6.26 2.53 5.77
C PHE A 113 5.27 1.91 6.77
N GLN A 114 5.45 2.14 8.08
CA GLN A 114 4.56 1.61 9.12
C GLN A 114 3.09 1.99 8.86
N GLY A 115 2.82 3.26 8.53
CA GLY A 115 1.47 3.74 8.21
C GLY A 115 0.90 3.14 6.92
N LEU A 116 1.76 2.85 5.94
CA LEU A 116 1.37 2.22 4.68
C LEU A 116 0.94 0.76 4.89
N LEU A 117 1.64 0.05 5.79
CA LEU A 117 1.47 -1.39 6.01
C LEU A 117 0.55 -1.75 7.18
N LYS A 118 0.00 -0.76 7.89
CA LYS A 118 -0.80 -0.96 9.12
C LYS A 118 -1.94 -1.97 8.96
N ASP A 119 -2.69 -1.90 7.87
CA ASP A 119 -3.83 -2.80 7.58
C ASP A 119 -3.50 -3.80 6.45
N TYR A 120 -2.21 -4.04 6.19
CA TYR A 120 -1.76 -4.90 5.11
C TYR A 120 -1.95 -6.39 5.48
N PRO A 121 -2.61 -7.20 4.64
CA PRO A 121 -2.80 -8.63 4.90
C PRO A 121 -1.53 -9.41 4.54
N PHE A 122 -0.58 -9.43 5.47
CA PHE A 122 0.68 -10.13 5.32
C PHE A 122 0.46 -11.64 5.05
N PRO A 123 1.21 -12.23 4.10
CA PRO A 123 1.17 -13.66 3.85
C PRO A 123 1.81 -14.41 5.04
N ILE A 124 1.19 -15.53 5.41
CA ILE A 124 1.57 -16.30 6.60
C ILE A 124 2.53 -17.45 6.24
N ARG A 125 2.40 -17.99 5.02
CA ARG A 125 3.20 -19.12 4.53
C ARG A 125 4.37 -18.62 3.67
N GLY A 126 5.53 -19.26 3.80
CA GLY A 126 6.72 -18.95 3.00
C GLY A 126 7.88 -18.30 3.76
N LYS A 127 7.80 -18.23 5.10
CA LYS A 127 8.94 -17.87 5.95
C LYS A 127 10.11 -18.81 5.62
N ARG A 128 11.28 -18.25 5.29
CA ARG A 128 12.51 -19.01 5.10
C ARG A 128 13.56 -18.50 6.08
N PHE A 129 14.46 -19.41 6.47
CA PHE A 129 15.69 -19.02 7.14
C PHE A 129 16.53 -18.12 6.23
N PHE A 130 17.35 -17.27 6.85
CA PHE A 130 18.19 -16.27 6.21
C PHE A 130 19.01 -16.86 5.03
N ASP A 131 18.96 -16.18 3.87
CA ASP A 131 19.75 -16.49 2.68
C ASP A 131 20.59 -15.25 2.30
N GLU A 132 21.91 -15.38 2.31
CA GLU A 132 22.86 -14.29 2.05
C GLU A 132 22.66 -13.63 0.67
N ALA A 133 22.23 -14.39 -0.35
CA ALA A 133 22.02 -13.86 -1.70
C ALA A 133 20.82 -12.90 -1.79
N VAL A 134 19.86 -13.06 -0.87
CA VAL A 134 18.65 -12.25 -0.77
C VAL A 134 18.92 -10.93 -0.04
N VAL A 135 19.79 -10.97 0.96
CA VAL A 135 19.95 -9.89 1.94
C VAL A 135 20.87 -8.75 1.45
N ARG A 136 21.74 -9.02 0.46
CA ARG A 136 22.69 -7.99 -0.05
C ARG A 136 22.05 -6.85 -0.85
N LYS A 137 20.72 -6.84 -1.03
CA LYS A 137 20.00 -5.82 -1.80
C LYS A 137 18.95 -5.14 -0.92
N GLY A 138 19.08 -3.83 -0.72
CA GLY A 138 18.05 -3.00 -0.08
C GLY A 138 18.45 -2.34 1.23
N ARG A 139 17.56 -1.49 1.74
CA ARG A 139 17.69 -0.76 3.00
C ARG A 139 17.02 -1.54 4.13
N TYR A 140 17.76 -1.72 5.22
CA TYR A 140 17.28 -2.40 6.42
C TYR A 140 16.76 -1.40 7.45
N TYR A 141 15.69 -1.79 8.13
CA TYR A 141 15.11 -1.02 9.21
C TYR A 141 15.11 -1.85 10.48
N GLU A 142 15.45 -1.19 11.58
CA GLU A 142 15.35 -1.78 12.91
C GLU A 142 13.93 -1.58 13.47
N PRO A 143 13.44 -2.51 14.30
CA PRO A 143 12.22 -2.28 15.06
C PRO A 143 12.38 -1.05 15.96
N GLU A 144 11.52 -0.05 15.78
CA GLU A 144 11.38 1.11 16.66
C GLU A 144 10.45 0.79 17.85
N MET A 145 9.68 -0.30 17.73
CA MET A 145 8.69 -0.75 18.70
C MET A 145 9.10 -2.06 19.38
N SER A 146 8.80 -2.16 20.67
CA SER A 146 9.00 -3.37 21.46
C SER A 146 8.02 -4.49 21.08
N ARG A 147 8.38 -5.73 21.44
CA ARG A 147 7.51 -6.89 21.22
C ARG A 147 6.21 -6.77 22.03
N GLU A 148 6.32 -6.25 23.25
CA GLU A 148 5.23 -6.10 24.21
C GLU A 148 4.18 -5.10 23.72
N GLU A 149 4.63 -3.97 23.16
CA GLU A 149 3.74 -2.99 22.52
C GLU A 149 3.02 -3.58 21.30
N ALA A 150 3.75 -4.34 20.47
CA ALA A 150 3.16 -5.02 19.32
C ALA A 150 2.14 -6.09 19.72
N GLU A 151 2.42 -6.84 20.80
CA GLU A 151 1.49 -7.82 21.37
C GLU A 151 0.22 -7.15 21.90
N ALA A 152 0.35 -6.01 22.60
CA ALA A 152 -0.80 -5.25 23.10
C ALA A 152 -1.70 -4.77 21.95
N MET A 153 -1.13 -4.32 20.83
CA MET A 153 -1.91 -4.00 19.63
C MET A 153 -2.58 -5.23 19.01
N ALA A 154 -1.87 -6.35 18.92
CA ALA A 154 -2.43 -7.60 18.41
C ALA A 154 -3.63 -8.06 19.24
N ARG A 155 -3.55 -7.99 20.58
CA ARG A 155 -4.67 -8.27 21.49
C ARG A 155 -5.87 -7.37 21.22
N LYS A 156 -5.65 -6.06 21.08
CA LYS A 156 -6.72 -5.09 20.80
C LYS A 156 -7.41 -5.34 19.45
N LEU A 157 -6.66 -5.79 18.44
CA LEU A 157 -7.22 -6.18 17.14
C LEU A 157 -8.13 -7.41 17.27
N MET A 158 -7.72 -8.43 18.02
CA MET A 158 -8.55 -9.61 18.27
C MET A 158 -9.81 -9.27 19.08
N GLU A 159 -9.68 -8.45 20.13
CA GLU A 159 -10.82 -7.98 20.90
C GLU A 159 -11.84 -7.25 20.01
N SER A 160 -11.37 -6.37 19.13
CA SER A 160 -12.23 -5.67 18.18
C SER A 160 -12.92 -6.62 17.19
N ALA A 161 -12.24 -7.69 16.76
CA ALA A 161 -12.81 -8.71 15.89
C ALA A 161 -13.91 -9.51 16.61
N LEU A 162 -13.66 -9.96 17.84
CA LEU A 162 -14.64 -10.66 18.67
C LEU A 162 -15.88 -9.81 18.94
N LEU A 163 -15.71 -8.51 19.23
CA LEU A 163 -16.82 -7.57 19.40
C LEU A 163 -17.64 -7.40 18.11
N SER A 164 -16.97 -7.37 16.96
CA SER A 164 -17.64 -7.30 15.66
C SER A 164 -18.40 -8.58 15.33
N GLU A 165 -17.87 -9.75 15.68
CA GLU A 165 -18.55 -11.04 15.47
C GLU A 165 -19.80 -11.12 16.37
N ALA A 166 -19.63 -10.78 17.66
CA ALA A 166 -20.74 -10.75 18.61
C ALA A 166 -21.89 -9.85 18.13
N SER A 167 -21.57 -8.66 17.62
CA SER A 167 -22.59 -7.72 17.15
C SER A 167 -23.28 -8.16 15.86
N GLN A 168 -22.62 -8.91 14.98
CA GLN A 168 -23.25 -9.51 13.79
C GLN A 168 -24.24 -10.62 14.15
N GLU A 169 -24.07 -11.25 15.31
CA GLU A 169 -25.01 -12.23 15.86
C GLU A 169 -26.02 -11.62 16.84
N ASP A 170 -26.10 -10.28 16.95
CA ASP A 170 -26.92 -9.56 17.93
C ASP A 170 -26.67 -9.99 19.40
N LYS A 171 -25.44 -10.43 19.70
CA LYS A 171 -24.99 -10.90 21.03
C LYS A 171 -24.05 -9.89 21.68
N SER A 172 -24.00 -9.93 23.01
CA SER A 172 -22.92 -9.28 23.77
C SER A 172 -21.75 -10.25 23.95
N LEU A 173 -20.52 -9.77 23.74
CA LEU A 173 -19.32 -10.59 23.85
C LEU A 173 -19.16 -11.23 25.24
N GLY A 174 -19.48 -10.46 26.30
CA GLY A 174 -19.31 -10.88 27.69
C GLY A 174 -17.85 -11.12 28.04
N ASP A 175 -17.59 -12.09 28.91
CA ASP A 175 -16.23 -12.54 29.22
C ASP A 175 -15.63 -13.33 28.05
N PHE A 176 -14.37 -13.06 27.74
CA PHE A 176 -13.64 -13.71 26.65
C PHE A 176 -12.21 -14.06 27.06
N GLU A 177 -11.60 -14.95 26.29
CA GLU A 177 -10.21 -15.36 26.44
C GLU A 177 -9.47 -15.14 25.12
N ILE A 178 -8.26 -14.60 25.17
CA ILE A 178 -7.39 -14.40 24.00
C ILE A 178 -6.04 -15.06 24.28
N GLU A 179 -5.78 -16.14 23.55
CA GLU A 179 -4.47 -16.75 23.45
C GLU A 179 -3.64 -16.00 22.39
N VAL A 180 -2.41 -15.62 22.75
CA VAL A 180 -1.47 -14.95 21.85
C VAL A 180 -0.18 -15.75 21.78
N LYS A 181 0.21 -16.14 20.57
CA LYS A 181 1.48 -16.81 20.31
C LYS A 181 2.32 -15.94 19.40
N TYR A 182 3.48 -15.52 19.89
CA TYR A 182 4.49 -14.87 19.08
C TYR A 182 5.03 -15.87 18.04
N GLN A 183 5.20 -15.41 16.79
CA GLN A 183 5.62 -16.23 15.65
C GLN A 183 6.92 -15.69 15.01
N GLY A 184 7.61 -14.78 15.71
CA GLY A 184 8.85 -14.16 15.27
C GLY A 184 8.73 -12.77 14.66
N LEU A 185 9.87 -12.11 14.60
CA LEU A 185 10.12 -10.87 13.87
C LEU A 185 10.50 -11.22 12.44
N VAL A 186 9.96 -10.49 11.48
CA VAL A 186 10.24 -10.73 10.07
C VAL A 186 10.63 -9.43 9.39
N HIS A 187 11.77 -9.42 8.71
CA HIS A 187 12.07 -8.36 7.75
C HIS A 187 11.35 -8.64 6.45
N TYR A 188 10.28 -7.91 6.24
CA TYR A 188 9.38 -8.03 5.11
C TYR A 188 9.88 -7.21 3.92
N PRO A 189 10.08 -7.81 2.73
CA PRO A 189 10.56 -7.08 1.57
C PRO A 189 9.44 -6.21 0.97
N LEU A 190 9.70 -4.92 0.82
CA LEU A 190 8.82 -3.94 0.19
C LEU A 190 9.59 -3.19 -0.90
N TRP A 191 9.12 -3.25 -2.14
CA TRP A 191 9.70 -2.44 -3.21
C TRP A 191 9.04 -1.07 -3.28
N GLU A 192 9.84 -0.03 -3.19
CA GLU A 192 9.48 1.33 -3.58
C GLU A 192 9.90 1.56 -5.04
N VAL A 193 8.93 1.89 -5.89
CA VAL A 193 9.15 2.15 -7.31
C VAL A 193 8.67 3.55 -7.62
N HIS A 194 9.56 4.39 -8.16
CA HIS A 194 9.19 5.68 -8.73
C HIS A 194 9.24 5.58 -10.25
N TYR A 195 8.27 6.20 -10.90
CA TYR A 195 8.20 6.26 -12.36
C TYR A 195 7.71 7.62 -12.83
N GLU A 196 8.09 7.98 -14.05
CA GLU A 196 7.66 9.20 -14.71
C GLU A 196 6.72 8.86 -15.86
N TYR A 197 5.61 9.59 -15.93
CA TYR A 197 4.64 9.50 -17.00
C TYR A 197 4.15 10.90 -17.39
N GLY A 198 4.34 11.28 -18.65
CA GLY A 198 3.89 12.58 -19.17
C GLY A 198 4.55 13.79 -18.47
N GLY A 199 5.80 13.65 -18.02
CA GLY A 199 6.52 14.70 -17.28
C GLY A 199 6.13 14.84 -15.81
N GLU A 200 5.22 14.01 -15.30
CA GLU A 200 4.89 13.93 -13.87
C GLU A 200 5.48 12.66 -13.23
N GLY A 201 5.99 12.80 -12.01
CA GLY A 201 6.48 11.69 -11.20
C GLY A 201 5.40 11.05 -10.33
N PHE A 202 5.46 9.73 -10.21
CA PHE A 202 4.55 8.89 -9.43
C PHE A 202 5.33 7.84 -8.64
N ALA A 203 4.73 7.36 -7.55
CA ALA A 203 5.29 6.31 -6.72
C ALA A 203 4.30 5.16 -6.53
N GLY A 204 4.85 3.96 -6.37
CA GLY A 204 4.11 2.78 -5.97
C GLY A 204 4.95 1.86 -5.10
N TYR A 205 4.25 1.07 -4.31
CA TYR A 205 4.78 0.15 -3.34
C TYR A 205 4.28 -1.25 -3.67
N VAL A 206 5.21 -2.18 -3.84
CA VAL A 206 4.92 -3.56 -4.26
C VAL A 206 5.44 -4.49 -3.19
N ASP A 207 4.59 -5.42 -2.74
CA ASP A 207 4.98 -6.51 -1.86
C ASP A 207 6.10 -7.29 -2.53
N GLY A 208 7.28 -7.29 -1.91
CA GLY A 208 8.47 -7.95 -2.42
C GLY A 208 8.37 -9.46 -2.45
N THR A 209 7.42 -10.09 -1.77
CA THR A 209 7.29 -11.56 -1.70
C THR A 209 6.59 -12.13 -2.94
N ASP A 210 5.45 -11.56 -3.33
CA ASP A 210 4.56 -12.11 -4.36
C ASP A 210 4.19 -11.15 -5.49
N GLY A 211 4.46 -9.85 -5.34
CA GLY A 211 4.18 -8.84 -6.36
C GLY A 211 2.85 -8.13 -6.20
N ARG A 212 2.10 -8.34 -5.11
CA ARG A 212 0.86 -7.59 -4.88
C ARG A 212 1.16 -6.10 -4.71
N VAL A 213 0.38 -5.25 -5.35
CA VAL A 213 0.54 -3.79 -5.21
C VAL A 213 -0.10 -3.31 -3.90
N VAL A 214 0.74 -2.95 -2.93
CA VAL A 214 0.34 -2.44 -1.60
C VAL A 214 -0.39 -1.11 -1.77
N GLN A 215 0.21 -0.17 -2.49
CA GLN A 215 -0.38 1.11 -2.84
C GLN A 215 0.36 1.70 -4.03
N ALA A 216 -0.35 2.36 -4.93
CA ALA A 216 0.26 3.08 -6.04
C ALA A 216 -0.53 4.30 -6.44
N GLU A 217 0.17 5.31 -6.95
CA GLU A 217 -0.42 6.46 -7.60
C GLU A 217 -0.28 6.34 -9.12
N TYR A 218 -1.27 6.82 -9.87
CA TYR A 218 -1.18 6.93 -11.32
C TYR A 218 -1.96 8.14 -11.86
N PRO A 219 -1.60 8.65 -13.05
CA PRO A 219 -2.34 9.73 -13.68
C PRO A 219 -3.70 9.24 -14.14
N LEU A 220 -4.76 9.96 -13.78
CA LEU A 220 -6.10 9.64 -14.25
C LEU A 220 -6.31 10.26 -15.65
N MET A 221 -5.97 9.54 -16.71
CA MET A 221 -6.18 9.98 -18.08
C MET A 221 -6.96 8.93 -18.85
N SER A 222 -8.29 9.03 -18.78
CA SER A 222 -9.11 8.37 -19.78
C SER A 222 -9.01 9.14 -21.09
N GLY A 223 -8.97 8.45 -22.23
CA GLY A 223 -9.20 9.10 -23.53
C GLY A 223 -10.51 9.92 -23.53
N ALA A 224 -11.49 9.54 -22.70
CA ALA A 224 -12.70 10.30 -22.43
C ALA A 224 -12.45 11.67 -21.77
N ARG A 225 -11.42 11.85 -20.93
CA ARG A 225 -11.04 13.16 -20.36
C ARG A 225 -10.43 14.07 -21.43
N LYS A 226 -9.54 13.56 -22.29
CA LYS A 226 -9.01 14.36 -23.42
C LYS A 226 -10.15 14.82 -24.34
N LYS A 227 -11.12 13.93 -24.62
CA LYS A 227 -12.35 14.27 -25.36
C LYS A 227 -13.23 15.26 -24.59
N ALA A 228 -13.40 15.11 -23.28
CA ALA A 228 -14.18 16.03 -22.45
C ALA A 228 -13.55 17.44 -22.39
N SER A 229 -12.23 17.53 -22.20
CA SER A 229 -11.52 18.82 -22.24
C SER A 229 -11.62 19.49 -23.62
N LEU A 230 -11.51 18.70 -24.70
CA LEU A 230 -11.72 19.21 -26.06
C LEU A 230 -13.17 19.67 -26.29
N LEU A 231 -14.14 18.92 -25.79
CA LEU A 231 -15.57 19.29 -25.85
C LEU A 231 -15.84 20.57 -25.05
N GLY A 232 -15.28 20.70 -23.84
CA GLY A 232 -15.40 21.90 -23.02
C GLY A 232 -14.80 23.13 -23.71
N ALA A 233 -13.63 22.98 -24.34
CA ALA A 233 -13.04 24.03 -25.17
C ALA A 233 -13.92 24.37 -26.39
N GLY A 234 -14.52 23.36 -27.03
CA GLY A 234 -15.47 23.54 -28.13
C GLY A 234 -16.73 24.30 -27.72
N VAL A 235 -17.29 24.02 -26.54
CA VAL A 235 -18.44 24.75 -25.98
C VAL A 235 -18.10 26.22 -25.74
N LEU A 236 -16.93 26.50 -25.17
CA LEU A 236 -16.44 27.88 -25.00
C LEU A 236 -16.25 28.60 -26.34
N GLY A 237 -15.65 27.91 -27.32
CA GLY A 237 -15.47 28.43 -28.67
C GLY A 237 -16.80 28.75 -29.36
N ALA A 238 -17.79 27.86 -29.24
CA ALA A 238 -19.13 28.10 -29.76
C ALA A 238 -19.80 29.30 -29.07
N GLY A 239 -19.69 29.41 -27.75
CA GLY A 239 -20.19 30.56 -26.99
C GLY A 239 -19.60 31.89 -27.43
N LEU A 240 -18.29 31.91 -27.73
CA LEU A 240 -17.61 33.08 -28.28
C LEU A 240 -18.14 33.44 -29.68
N VAL A 241 -18.28 32.46 -30.58
CA VAL A 241 -18.81 32.69 -31.94
C VAL A 241 -20.24 33.22 -31.90
N PHE A 242 -21.13 32.59 -31.12
CA PHE A 242 -22.51 33.06 -30.95
C PHE A 242 -22.57 34.43 -30.27
N GLY A 243 -21.68 34.69 -29.30
CA GLY A 243 -21.59 35.99 -28.65
C GLY A 243 -21.17 37.11 -29.60
N ILE A 244 -20.20 36.85 -30.49
CA ILE A 244 -19.77 37.81 -31.53
C ILE A 244 -20.91 38.09 -32.51
N ALA A 245 -21.60 37.04 -32.98
CA ALA A 245 -22.73 37.19 -33.90
C ALA A 245 -23.86 38.01 -33.27
N ALA A 246 -24.24 37.72 -32.01
CA ALA A 246 -25.25 38.48 -31.28
C ALA A 246 -24.82 39.93 -31.07
N ALA A 247 -23.56 40.18 -30.72
CA ALA A 247 -23.05 41.54 -30.56
C ALA A 247 -23.11 42.36 -31.85
N GLY A 248 -22.84 41.73 -33.01
CA GLY A 248 -22.99 42.34 -34.32
C GLY A 248 -24.43 42.67 -34.70
N ILE A 249 -25.38 41.77 -34.41
CA ILE A 249 -26.81 41.96 -34.71
C ILE A 249 -27.42 43.07 -33.84
N TYR A 250 -27.10 43.09 -32.55
CA TYR A 250 -27.70 44.02 -31.59
C TYR A 250 -26.87 45.29 -31.36
N GLY A 251 -25.71 45.43 -32.02
CA GLY A 251 -24.81 46.58 -31.86
C GLY A 251 -24.28 46.77 -30.44
N SER A 252 -24.21 45.71 -29.64
CA SER A 252 -23.94 45.80 -28.20
C SER A 252 -23.03 44.69 -27.70
N ALA A 253 -22.08 45.06 -26.85
CA ALA A 253 -21.18 44.12 -26.18
C ALA A 253 -21.91 43.13 -25.26
N TRP A 254 -23.17 43.38 -24.89
CA TRP A 254 -23.98 42.45 -24.10
C TRP A 254 -24.17 41.08 -24.77
N GLY A 255 -24.12 41.01 -26.11
CA GLY A 255 -24.14 39.74 -26.84
C GLY A 255 -22.95 38.83 -26.50
N LEU A 256 -21.76 39.41 -26.30
CA LEU A 256 -20.56 38.67 -25.89
C LEU A 256 -20.69 38.11 -24.48
N ILE A 257 -21.23 38.91 -23.55
CA ILE A 257 -21.42 38.50 -22.17
C ILE A 257 -22.43 37.34 -22.09
N GLY A 258 -23.55 37.43 -22.80
CA GLY A 258 -24.55 36.35 -22.84
C GLY A 258 -24.00 35.03 -23.40
N GLY A 259 -23.23 35.10 -24.49
CA GLY A 259 -22.59 33.93 -25.10
C GLY A 259 -21.52 33.29 -24.22
N LEU A 260 -20.67 34.10 -23.57
CA LEU A 260 -19.58 33.61 -22.73
C LEU A 260 -20.05 33.07 -21.38
N VAL A 261 -21.05 33.69 -20.74
CA VAL A 261 -21.57 33.23 -19.43
C VAL A 261 -22.28 31.89 -19.57
N SER A 262 -23.12 31.73 -20.60
CA SER A 262 -23.85 30.48 -20.86
C SER A 262 -22.90 29.34 -21.25
N ALA A 263 -21.93 29.61 -22.14
CA ALA A 263 -20.90 28.63 -22.49
C ALA A 263 -19.96 28.32 -21.31
N GLY A 264 -19.64 29.32 -20.48
CA GLY A 264 -18.88 29.14 -19.25
C GLY A 264 -19.56 28.20 -18.29
N ALA A 265 -20.86 28.38 -18.05
CA ALA A 265 -21.65 27.48 -17.19
C ALA A 265 -21.71 26.05 -17.74
N GLY A 266 -21.90 25.88 -19.06
CA GLY A 266 -21.89 24.56 -19.71
C GLY A 266 -20.53 23.87 -19.65
N ALA A 267 -19.45 24.61 -19.93
CA ALA A 267 -18.09 24.09 -19.90
C ALA A 267 -17.61 23.79 -18.47
N PHE A 268 -18.08 24.54 -17.46
CA PHE A 268 -17.72 24.33 -16.06
C PHE A 268 -18.02 22.91 -15.57
N GLY A 269 -19.21 22.37 -15.89
CA GLY A 269 -19.57 21.00 -15.52
C GLY A 269 -18.68 19.94 -16.19
N ILE A 270 -18.22 20.22 -17.41
CA ILE A 270 -17.33 19.34 -18.19
C ILE A 270 -15.91 19.37 -17.61
N PHE A 271 -15.37 20.56 -17.32
CA PHE A 271 -14.03 20.72 -16.74
C PHE A 271 -13.94 20.22 -15.30
N ARG A 272 -15.01 20.35 -14.50
CA ARG A 272 -15.05 19.84 -13.10
C ARG A 272 -14.86 18.32 -13.03
N LYS A 273 -15.41 17.57 -13.98
CA LYS A 273 -15.17 16.11 -14.09
C LYS A 273 -13.73 15.77 -14.49
N GLY A 274 -13.02 16.71 -15.11
CA GLY A 274 -11.62 16.63 -15.47
C GLY A 274 -10.66 17.23 -14.44
N ALA A 275 -11.03 17.39 -13.17
CA ALA A 275 -10.15 17.99 -12.14
C ALA A 275 -9.25 16.97 -11.40
N VAL A 276 -9.66 15.70 -11.30
CA VAL A 276 -8.90 14.68 -10.57
C VAL A 276 -7.68 14.24 -11.40
N LYS A 277 -6.48 14.73 -11.06
CA LYS A 277 -5.24 14.44 -11.81
C LYS A 277 -4.61 13.10 -11.43
N ARG A 278 -4.72 12.69 -10.17
CA ARG A 278 -4.04 11.51 -9.63
C ARG A 278 -5.02 10.61 -8.89
N ARG A 279 -4.80 9.30 -8.96
CA ARG A 279 -5.59 8.32 -8.21
C ARG A 279 -4.68 7.37 -7.46
N LYS A 280 -5.02 7.11 -6.19
CA LYS A 280 -4.42 6.07 -5.36
C LYS A 280 -5.19 4.77 -5.52
N VAL A 281 -4.50 3.66 -5.69
CA VAL A 281 -5.05 2.30 -5.82
C VAL A 281 -4.21 1.31 -5.02
N SER A 282 -4.85 0.23 -4.60
CA SER A 282 -4.24 -0.90 -3.91
C SER A 282 -4.92 -2.17 -4.39
N GLU A 283 -4.16 -3.26 -4.51
CA GLU A 283 -4.69 -4.57 -4.86
C GLU A 283 -5.34 -5.25 -3.64
N VAL A 284 -4.86 -4.94 -2.44
CA VAL A 284 -5.17 -5.67 -1.21
C VAL A 284 -5.94 -4.86 -0.18
N MET A 285 -5.79 -3.54 -0.18
CA MET A 285 -6.34 -2.67 0.85
C MET A 285 -7.42 -1.77 0.27
N ARG A 286 -8.49 -1.55 1.04
CA ARG A 286 -9.46 -0.50 0.73
C ARG A 286 -8.86 0.84 1.17
N LEU A 287 -8.24 1.55 0.22
CA LEU A 287 -7.61 2.85 0.47
C LEU A 287 -8.59 3.95 0.91
N ASN A 288 -9.89 3.72 0.76
CA ASN A 288 -10.98 4.50 1.32
C ASN A 288 -12.14 3.55 1.64
N LYS A 289 -12.83 3.73 2.78
CA LYS A 289 -14.19 3.18 3.02
C LYS A 289 -15.25 3.84 2.10
N GLY A 290 -14.91 4.12 0.85
CA GLY A 290 -15.77 4.79 -0.11
C GLY A 290 -15.28 4.57 -1.52
N ASN A 291 -15.92 3.62 -2.22
CA ASN A 291 -16.06 3.71 -3.66
C ASN A 291 -17.51 4.20 -3.91
N LEU A 292 -17.63 5.44 -4.39
CA LEU A 292 -18.85 6.24 -4.51
C LEU A 292 -19.81 5.81 -5.63
N TYR A 293 -19.57 4.68 -6.31
CA TYR A 293 -20.29 4.36 -7.54
C TYR A 293 -21.36 3.27 -7.40
N PHE A 294 -21.42 2.59 -6.25
CA PHE A 294 -22.55 1.74 -5.87
C PHE A 294 -22.70 1.77 -4.35
N LYS A 295 -23.51 2.69 -3.83
CA LYS A 295 -24.24 2.41 -2.59
C LYS A 295 -25.54 1.72 -3.01
N PRO A 296 -25.94 0.58 -2.40
CA PRO A 296 -27.36 0.24 -2.42
C PRO A 296 -28.11 1.40 -1.76
N MET A 297 -29.19 1.84 -2.41
CA MET A 297 -30.22 2.63 -1.74
C MET A 297 -30.86 1.78 -0.65
#